data_AF-A0A6C0IN52-F1
#
_entry.id   AF-A0A6C0IN52-F1
#
_cell.length_a   1.000
_cell.length_b   1.000
_cell.length_c   1.000
_cell.angle_alpha   90.00
_cell.angle_beta   90.00
_cell.angle_gamma   90.00
#
_symmetry.space_group_name_H-M   'P 1'
#
loop_
_entity.id
_entity.type
_entity.pdbx_description
1 polymer ?
#
loop_
_entity_poly.entity_id
_entity_poly.type
_entity_poly.pdbx_seq_one_letter_code
_entity_poly.pdbx_strand_id
1 'polypeptide(L)'
;MDSEELSTLIEVNAMLSRISIPNQSPEYSDIVDRTFRVIHNNCSHDMCHDCIDVDCDRSQTILYCVKCLLTFDIEQIYRYLFFSLKGVDKDLWTIYYDNQYCKLNSFFTQNNKIGFSIILKGNHMIFFVPFYDLYSCKVVSNVVYTT
;
A
#
# COMPACT_ATOMS: atom_id res chain seq x y z
N MET A 1 -12.73 13.74 -3.68
CA MET A 1 -13.71 12.66 -3.86
C MET A 1 -14.83 12.90 -2.88
N ASP A 2 -16.06 12.83 -3.33
CA ASP A 2 -17.21 12.97 -2.44
C ASP A 2 -17.34 11.72 -1.52
N SER A 3 -18.08 11.88 -0.42
CA SER A 3 -18.34 10.80 0.54
C SER A 3 -19.18 9.65 -0.04
N GLU A 4 -20.11 9.93 -0.96
CA GLU A 4 -20.96 8.91 -1.58
C GLU A 4 -20.14 8.06 -2.58
N GLU A 5 -19.27 8.71 -3.37
CA GLU A 5 -18.27 8.05 -4.22
C GLU A 5 -17.38 7.11 -3.41
N LEU A 6 -16.83 7.58 -2.27
CA LEU A 6 -15.98 6.77 -1.40
C LEU A 6 -16.74 5.57 -0.82
N SER A 7 -17.97 5.78 -0.35
CA SER A 7 -18.80 4.72 0.22
C SER A 7 -19.11 3.64 -0.81
N THR A 8 -19.46 4.06 -2.03
CA THR A 8 -19.69 3.14 -3.16
C THR A 8 -18.44 2.32 -3.48
N LEU A 9 -17.25 2.95 -3.50
CA LEU A 9 -16.00 2.25 -3.75
C LEU A 9 -15.66 1.24 -2.65
N ILE A 10 -15.97 1.54 -1.39
CA ILE A 10 -15.80 0.60 -0.27
C ILE A 10 -16.67 -0.65 -0.49
N GLU A 11 -17.92 -0.48 -0.90
CA GLU A 11 -18.81 -1.60 -1.24
C GLU A 11 -18.29 -2.41 -2.43
N VAL A 12 -17.82 -1.72 -3.49
CA VAL A 12 -17.19 -2.36 -4.65
C VAL A 12 -15.97 -3.15 -4.22
N ASN A 13 -15.11 -2.61 -3.36
CA ASN A 13 -13.94 -3.32 -2.85
C ASN A 13 -14.33 -4.62 -2.14
N ALA A 14 -15.36 -4.59 -1.29
CA ALA A 14 -15.87 -5.79 -0.62
C ALA A 14 -16.39 -6.85 -1.62
N MET A 15 -17.00 -6.43 -2.73
CA MET A 15 -17.40 -7.35 -3.81
C MET A 15 -16.18 -7.91 -4.54
N LEU A 16 -15.16 -7.09 -4.80
CA LEU A 16 -13.94 -7.48 -5.50
C LEU A 16 -13.06 -8.44 -4.67
N SER A 17 -13.07 -8.34 -3.35
CA SER A 17 -12.31 -9.22 -2.46
C SER A 17 -12.80 -10.68 -2.44
N ARG A 18 -13.92 -11.00 -3.10
CA ARG A 18 -14.48 -12.36 -3.17
C ARG A 18 -13.65 -13.33 -4.01
N ILE A 19 -12.80 -12.82 -4.91
CA ILE A 19 -11.90 -13.64 -5.73
C ILE A 19 -10.50 -13.53 -5.14
N SER A 20 -9.96 -14.66 -4.66
CA SER A 20 -8.60 -14.73 -4.11
C SER A 20 -7.55 -14.39 -5.16
N ILE A 21 -6.46 -13.72 -4.74
CA ILE A 21 -5.36 -13.26 -5.62
C ILE A 21 -4.90 -14.32 -6.66
N PRO A 22 -4.66 -15.60 -6.30
CA PRO A 22 -4.20 -16.60 -7.27
C PRO A 22 -5.18 -16.89 -8.41
N ASN A 23 -6.45 -16.53 -8.24
CA ASN A 23 -7.54 -16.78 -9.18
C ASN A 23 -7.97 -15.52 -9.94
N GLN A 24 -7.31 -14.38 -9.71
CA GLN A 24 -7.62 -13.13 -10.40
C GLN A 24 -6.95 -13.12 -11.78
N SER A 25 -7.69 -12.69 -12.81
CA SER A 25 -7.06 -12.35 -14.09
C SER A 25 -6.26 -11.04 -13.95
N PRO A 26 -5.30 -10.76 -14.86
CA PRO A 26 -4.57 -9.49 -14.85
C PRO A 26 -5.49 -8.26 -14.86
N GLU A 27 -6.56 -8.29 -15.66
CA GLU A 27 -7.52 -7.19 -15.77
C GLU A 27 -8.31 -7.00 -14.48
N TYR A 28 -8.71 -8.10 -13.84
CA TYR A 28 -9.40 -8.05 -12.55
C TYR A 28 -8.47 -7.50 -11.45
N SER A 29 -7.23 -7.97 -11.41
CA SER A 29 -6.22 -7.49 -10.47
C SER A 29 -5.99 -5.99 -10.62
N ASP A 30 -5.91 -5.47 -11.85
CA ASP A 30 -5.77 -4.03 -12.09
C ASP A 30 -6.99 -3.22 -11.57
N ILE A 31 -8.21 -3.77 -11.62
CA ILE A 31 -9.41 -3.14 -11.03
C ILE A 31 -9.32 -3.15 -9.50
N VAL A 32 -8.91 -4.27 -8.90
CA VAL A 32 -8.70 -4.40 -7.45
C VAL A 32 -7.67 -3.37 -6.97
N ASP A 33 -6.50 -3.32 -7.61
CA ASP A 33 -5.42 -2.41 -7.24
C ASP A 33 -5.82 -0.95 -7.39
N ARG A 34 -6.55 -0.62 -8.47
CA ARG A 34 -7.07 0.73 -8.69
C ARG A 34 -8.08 1.13 -7.63
N THR A 35 -8.99 0.24 -7.28
CA THR A 35 -10.03 0.47 -6.26
C THR A 35 -9.37 0.67 -4.89
N PHE A 36 -8.47 -0.23 -4.51
CA PHE A 36 -7.69 -0.14 -3.28
C PHE A 36 -6.95 1.19 -3.19
N ARG A 37 -6.21 1.58 -4.24
CA ARG A 37 -5.46 2.84 -4.28
C ARG A 37 -6.34 4.07 -4.08
N VAL A 38 -7.51 4.11 -4.71
CA VAL A 38 -8.42 5.26 -4.59
C VAL A 38 -8.97 5.36 -3.18
N ILE A 39 -9.43 4.26 -2.59
CA ILE A 39 -9.92 4.23 -1.20
C ILE A 39 -8.79 4.61 -0.24
N HIS A 40 -7.61 4.03 -0.43
CA HIS A 40 -6.43 4.28 0.40
C HIS A 40 -6.07 5.77 0.44
N ASN A 41 -6.06 6.44 -0.71
CA ASN A 41 -5.69 7.85 -0.81
C ASN A 41 -6.74 8.83 -0.27
N ASN A 42 -8.01 8.43 -0.20
CA ASN A 42 -9.11 9.34 0.15
C ASN A 42 -9.71 9.05 1.52
N CYS A 43 -9.49 7.88 2.11
CA CYS A 43 -9.92 7.59 3.46
C CYS A 43 -8.98 8.25 4.48
N SER A 44 -9.54 8.96 5.45
CA SER A 44 -8.82 9.35 6.67
C SER A 44 -8.74 8.17 7.62
N HIS A 45 -7.82 7.24 7.32
CA HIS A 45 -7.74 5.94 7.97
C HIS A 45 -7.75 6.01 9.48
N ASP A 46 -8.46 5.06 10.07
CA ASP A 46 -8.56 4.86 11.51
C ASP A 46 -8.25 3.38 11.77
N MET A 47 -7.01 3.13 12.19
CA MET A 47 -6.39 1.81 12.15
C MET A 47 -6.72 1.01 13.41
N CYS A 48 -7.16 -0.22 13.22
CA CYS A 48 -7.42 -1.19 14.27
C CYS A 48 -6.51 -2.40 14.12
N HIS A 49 -5.93 -2.83 15.24
CA HIS A 49 -5.23 -4.11 15.35
C HIS A 49 -6.17 -5.10 16.01
N ASP A 50 -6.35 -6.25 15.37
CA ASP A 50 -7.24 -7.29 15.87
C ASP A 50 -6.55 -8.65 15.77
N CYS A 51 -6.93 -9.57 16.66
CA CYS A 51 -6.42 -10.92 16.68
C CYS A 51 -7.59 -11.86 16.36
N ILE A 52 -7.59 -12.40 15.14
CA ILE A 52 -8.65 -13.30 14.68
C ILE A 52 -8.20 -14.74 14.85
N ASP A 53 -9.13 -15.59 15.29
CA ASP A 53 -8.91 -17.03 15.29
C ASP A 53 -9.01 -17.55 13.85
N VAL A 54 -7.93 -18.17 13.36
CA VAL A 54 -7.88 -18.79 12.03
C VAL A 54 -8.27 -20.26 12.12
N ASP A 55 -7.90 -20.94 13.21
CA ASP A 55 -8.39 -22.25 13.60
C ASP A 55 -8.34 -22.43 15.13
N CYS A 56 -8.63 -23.63 15.63
CA CYS A 56 -8.69 -23.91 17.08
C CYS A 56 -7.39 -23.65 17.84
N ASP A 57 -6.24 -23.60 17.15
CA ASP A 57 -4.92 -23.51 17.76
C ASP A 57 -4.11 -22.30 17.24
N ARG A 58 -4.60 -21.59 16.23
CA ARG A 58 -3.88 -20.49 15.56
C ARG A 58 -4.72 -19.24 15.48
N SER A 59 -4.15 -18.15 15.97
CA SER A 59 -4.66 -16.80 15.79
C SER A 59 -3.73 -16.00 14.88
N GLN A 60 -4.29 -15.03 14.15
CA GLN A 60 -3.55 -14.12 13.30
C GLN A 60 -3.86 -12.68 13.69
N THR A 61 -2.82 -11.88 13.88
CA THR A 61 -2.98 -10.43 13.98
C THR A 61 -3.26 -9.86 12.59
N ILE A 62 -4.34 -9.12 12.48
CA ILE A 62 -4.72 -8.36 11.28
C ILE A 62 -4.69 -6.87 11.60
N LEU A 63 -4.40 -6.08 10.55
CA LEU A 63 -4.45 -4.63 10.60
C LEU A 63 -5.45 -4.15 9.56
N TYR A 64 -6.46 -3.40 9.97
CA TYR A 64 -7.47 -2.87 9.05
C TYR A 64 -7.93 -1.47 9.46
N CYS A 65 -8.53 -0.75 8.53
CA CYS A 65 -9.16 0.53 8.82
C CYS A 65 -10.64 0.33 9.18
N VAL A 66 -11.10 0.85 10.33
CA VAL A 66 -12.49 0.69 10.77
C VAL A 66 -13.49 1.49 9.93
N LYS A 67 -13.02 2.47 9.17
CA LYS A 67 -13.86 3.34 8.33
C LYS A 67 -14.05 2.78 6.91
N CYS A 68 -12.96 2.39 6.25
CA CYS A 68 -13.01 1.91 4.86
C CYS A 68 -12.88 0.40 4.73
N LEU A 69 -12.66 -0.31 5.84
CA LEU A 69 -12.57 -1.77 5.90
C LEU A 69 -11.45 -2.37 5.02
N LEU A 70 -10.50 -1.55 4.56
CA LEU A 70 -9.30 -2.06 3.93
C LEU A 70 -8.47 -2.80 4.97
N THR A 71 -8.13 -4.06 4.66
CA THR A 71 -7.12 -4.83 5.37
C THR A 71 -5.76 -4.55 4.76
N PHE A 72 -4.77 -4.42 5.63
CA PHE A 72 -3.41 -4.09 5.28
C PHE A 72 -2.49 -5.25 5.59
N ASP A 73 -1.62 -5.56 4.64
CA ASP A 73 -0.46 -6.40 4.80
C ASP A 73 0.67 -5.85 3.92
N ILE A 74 1.86 -6.46 4.00
CA ILE A 74 3.02 -5.99 3.27
C ILE A 74 2.85 -6.06 1.75
N GLU A 75 2.10 -7.06 1.26
CA GLU A 75 1.86 -7.27 -0.17
C GLU A 75 0.89 -6.22 -0.71
N GLN A 76 -0.15 -5.88 0.06
CA GLN A 76 -1.11 -4.82 -0.29
C GLN A 76 -0.43 -3.45 -0.37
N ILE A 77 0.45 -3.11 0.57
CA ILE A 77 1.24 -1.86 0.49
C ILE A 77 2.20 -1.89 -0.71
N TYR A 78 2.87 -3.01 -0.96
CA TYR A 78 3.76 -3.14 -2.10
C TYR A 78 3.01 -2.95 -3.43
N ARG A 79 1.84 -3.59 -3.59
CA ARG A 79 0.95 -3.43 -4.74
C ARG A 79 0.48 -1.99 -4.89
N TYR A 80 0.11 -1.32 -3.79
CA TYR A 80 -0.25 0.09 -3.79
C TYR A 80 0.88 0.98 -4.34
N LEU A 81 2.12 0.79 -3.85
CA LEU A 81 3.29 1.53 -4.32
C LEU A 81 3.56 1.27 -5.81
N PHE A 82 3.60 0.00 -6.19
CA PHE A 82 3.81 -0.43 -7.58
C PHE A 82 2.77 0.16 -8.52
N PHE A 83 1.49 -0.01 -8.20
CA PHE A 83 0.40 0.47 -9.03
C PHE A 83 0.36 2.00 -9.11
N SER A 84 0.67 2.69 -8.00
CA SER A 84 0.72 4.16 -7.97
C SER A 84 1.84 4.74 -8.85
N LEU A 85 2.93 3.99 -9.05
CA LEU A 85 4.09 4.39 -9.85
C LEU A 85 4.11 3.77 -11.26
N LYS A 86 3.28 2.77 -11.56
CA LYS A 86 3.26 1.99 -12.83
C LYS A 86 3.23 2.86 -14.09
N GLY A 87 2.61 4.04 -14.03
CA GLY A 87 2.52 4.99 -15.15
C GLY A 87 3.48 6.19 -15.09
N VAL A 88 4.37 6.24 -14.10
CA VAL A 88 5.33 7.32 -13.91
C VAL A 88 6.69 6.86 -14.45
N ASP A 89 7.35 7.70 -15.25
CA ASP A 89 8.71 7.45 -15.69
C ASP A 89 9.61 7.15 -14.48
N LYS A 90 10.32 6.02 -14.52
CA LYS A 90 11.16 5.52 -13.43
C LYS A 90 12.28 6.51 -13.06
N ASP A 91 12.77 7.29 -14.01
CA ASP A 91 13.80 8.29 -13.73
C ASP A 91 13.29 9.47 -12.91
N LEU A 92 11.96 9.66 -12.85
CA LEU A 92 11.29 10.67 -12.03
C LEU A 92 10.88 10.14 -10.65
N TRP A 93 11.07 8.86 -10.36
CA TRP A 93 10.68 8.31 -9.06
C TRP A 93 11.50 8.96 -7.94
N THR A 94 10.79 9.49 -6.96
CA THR A 94 11.39 10.13 -5.79
C THR A 94 10.77 9.61 -4.51
N ILE A 95 11.48 9.77 -3.41
CA ILE A 95 11.01 9.43 -2.07
C ILE A 95 11.47 10.49 -1.09
N TYR A 96 10.55 10.88 -0.20
CA TYR A 96 10.87 11.77 0.90
C TYR A 96 11.48 10.97 2.04
N TYR A 97 12.75 11.21 2.34
CA TYR A 97 13.53 10.48 3.33
C TYR A 97 14.46 11.46 4.05
N ASP A 98 14.52 11.42 5.38
CA ASP A 98 15.40 12.29 6.19
C ASP A 98 15.32 13.78 5.79
N ASN A 99 14.09 14.30 5.79
CA ASN A 99 13.75 15.70 5.47
C ASN A 99 14.18 16.20 4.08
N GLN A 100 14.45 15.31 3.12
CA GLN A 100 14.84 15.68 1.76
C GLN A 100 14.25 14.72 0.72
N TYR A 101 14.21 15.16 -0.54
CA TYR A 101 13.81 14.32 -1.66
C TYR A 101 15.00 13.58 -2.24
N CYS A 102 14.89 12.27 -2.34
CA CYS A 102 15.92 11.39 -2.90
C CYS A 102 15.41 10.70 -4.16
N LYS A 103 16.30 10.37 -5.12
CA LYS A 103 15.93 9.51 -6.25
C LYS A 103 15.63 8.11 -5.72
N LEU A 104 14.49 7.55 -6.11
CA LEU A 104 14.08 6.18 -5.79
C LEU A 104 14.42 5.28 -6.98
N ASN A 105 15.31 4.32 -6.78
CA ASN A 105 15.72 3.38 -7.83
C ASN A 105 14.82 2.14 -7.90
N SER A 106 14.45 1.59 -6.74
CA SER A 106 13.57 0.44 -6.62
C SER A 106 13.05 0.30 -5.19
N PHE A 107 12.05 -0.56 -5.01
CA PHE A 107 11.59 -1.02 -3.71
C PHE A 107 11.20 -2.50 -3.80
N PHE A 108 11.27 -3.21 -2.68
CA PHE A 108 11.03 -4.66 -2.61
C PHE A 108 10.57 -5.07 -1.20
N THR A 109 9.86 -6.19 -1.10
CA THR A 109 9.46 -6.75 0.20
C THR A 109 10.56 -7.64 0.77
N GLN A 110 10.79 -7.57 2.08
CA GLN A 110 11.70 -8.45 2.80
C GLN A 110 11.29 -8.54 4.29
N ASN A 111 11.02 -9.74 4.79
CA ASN A 111 10.74 -9.99 6.22
C ASN A 111 9.69 -9.04 6.83
N ASN A 112 8.53 -8.89 6.17
CA ASN A 112 7.44 -7.97 6.59
C ASN A 112 7.85 -6.48 6.65
N LYS A 113 8.80 -6.08 5.79
CA LYS A 113 9.25 -4.71 5.58
C LYS A 113 9.30 -4.40 4.09
N ILE A 114 9.25 -3.11 3.75
CA ILE A 114 9.61 -2.64 2.41
C ILE A 114 11.00 -2.02 2.47
N GLY A 115 11.91 -2.57 1.66
CA GLY A 115 13.21 -1.97 1.40
C GLY A 115 13.10 -0.97 0.27
N PHE A 116 13.61 0.24 0.47
CA PHE A 116 13.70 1.30 -0.55
C PHE A 116 15.17 1.52 -0.91
N SER A 117 15.50 1.31 -2.19
CA SER A 117 16.81 1.62 -2.77
C SER A 117 16.80 3.05 -3.31
N ILE A 118 17.65 3.91 -2.76
CA ILE A 118 17.68 5.34 -3.06
C ILE A 118 19.09 5.84 -3.38
N ILE A 119 19.16 7.00 -4.03
CA ILE A 119 20.41 7.76 -4.20
C ILE A 119 20.38 8.97 -3.27
N LEU A 120 21.27 8.99 -2.30
CA LEU A 120 21.45 10.08 -1.34
C LEU A 120 22.85 10.67 -1.50
N LYS A 121 22.93 11.95 -1.88
CA LYS A 121 24.19 12.68 -2.10
C LYS A 121 25.17 11.92 -3.03
N GLY A 122 24.63 11.29 -4.07
CA GLY A 122 25.41 10.50 -5.05
C GLY A 122 25.71 9.06 -4.63
N ASN A 123 25.40 8.67 -3.40
CA ASN A 123 25.63 7.31 -2.90
C ASN A 123 24.35 6.48 -2.94
N HIS A 124 24.50 5.21 -3.32
CA HIS A 124 23.42 4.24 -3.23
C HIS A 124 23.20 3.81 -1.77
N MET A 125 21.95 3.83 -1.32
CA MET A 125 21.57 3.42 0.04
C MET A 125 20.30 2.60 0.00
N ILE A 126 20.15 1.66 0.94
CA ILE A 126 18.91 0.94 1.16
C ILE A 126 18.48 1.19 2.60
N PHE A 127 17.22 1.56 2.81
CA PHE A 127 16.61 1.58 4.13
C PHE A 127 15.33 0.75 4.13
N PHE A 128 14.95 0.25 5.30
CA PHE A 128 13.79 -0.60 5.46
C PHE A 128 12.76 0.09 6.33
N VAL A 129 11.51 0.08 5.88
CA VAL A 129 10.36 0.54 6.67
C VAL A 129 9.53 -0.68 7.07
N PRO A 130 9.31 -0.91 8.36
CA PRO A 130 8.48 -2.03 8.81
C PRO A 130 7.02 -1.79 8.42
N PHE A 131 6.27 -2.88 8.23
CA PHE A 131 4.85 -2.83 7.89
C PHE A 131 4.03 -1.86 8.76
N TYR A 132 4.25 -1.87 10.07
CA TYR A 132 3.52 -1.02 11.02
C TYR A 132 3.75 0.47 10.82
N ASP A 133 4.82 0.88 10.14
CA ASP A 133 5.08 2.30 9.84
C ASP A 133 4.57 2.68 8.44
N LEU A 134 4.05 1.72 7.66
CA LEU A 134 3.70 1.90 6.24
C LEU A 134 2.20 2.12 5.99
N TYR A 135 1.32 2.00 6.98
CA TYR A 135 -0.13 2.17 6.73
C TYR A 135 -0.49 3.59 6.28
N SER A 136 0.29 4.61 6.70
CA SER A 136 0.17 6.00 6.27
C SER A 136 0.96 6.33 5.01
N CYS A 137 1.68 5.35 4.44
CA CYS A 137 2.48 5.55 3.24
C CYS A 137 1.61 6.01 2.08
N LYS A 138 2.06 7.03 1.33
CA LYS A 138 1.32 7.56 0.18
C LYS A 138 2.22 7.90 -0.99
N VAL A 139 1.66 7.86 -2.19
CA VAL A 139 2.30 8.32 -3.42
C VAL A 139 1.56 9.55 -3.94
N VAL A 140 2.26 10.68 -4.02
CA VAL A 140 1.75 11.92 -4.61
C VAL A 140 2.54 12.22 -5.87
N SER A 141 1.85 12.17 -7.03
CA SER A 141 2.46 12.25 -8.35
C SER A 141 3.54 11.17 -8.53
N ASN A 142 4.80 11.52 -8.37
CA ASN A 142 5.99 10.68 -8.53
C ASN A 142 6.79 10.52 -7.23
N VAL A 143 6.25 10.99 -6.10
CA VAL A 143 6.95 11.01 -4.80
C VAL A 143 6.29 10.04 -3.83
N VAL A 144 7.10 9.13 -3.28
CA VAL A 144 6.72 8.24 -2.18
C VAL A 144 6.97 8.95 -0.83
N TYR A 145 5.99 8.92 0.05
CA TYR A 145 6.09 9.32 1.45
C TYR A 145 5.86 8.07 2.30
N THR A 146 6.83 7.69 3.13
CA THR A 146 6.73 6.46 3.92
C THR A 146 6.05 6.65 5.26
N THR A 147 5.91 7.89 5.74
CA THR A 147 5.28 8.30 7.00
C THR A 147 4.64 9.66 6.87
#